data_AF-W4GV90-F1
#
_entry.id   AF-W4GV90-F1
#
_cell.length_a   1.000
_cell.length_b   1.000
_cell.length_c   1.000
_cell.angle_alpha   90.00
_cell.angle_beta   90.00
_cell.angle_gamma   90.00
#
_symmetry.space_group_name_H-M   'P 1'
#
loop_
_entity.id
_entity.type
_entity.pdbx_description
1 polymer ?
#
loop_
_entity_poly.entity_id
_entity_poly.type
_entity_poly.pdbx_seq_one_letter_code
_entity_poly.pdbx_strand_id
1 'polypeptide(L)' 'PSRVIVYETCQGGVGIVQRVATLFPQIVACAKSIVDTCDCVDGCPRCIHSPHCSELNLAVSKPGAIAVLAYMAGLLLCP' A
#
# COMPACT_ATOMS: atom_id res chain seq x y z
N PRO A 1 -7.28 5.44 8.23
CA PRO A 1 -6.16 5.19 9.17
C PRO A 1 -5.21 6.39 9.18
N SER A 2 -4.85 6.91 10.35
CA SER A 2 -3.94 8.06 10.47
C SER A 2 -2.46 7.68 10.33
N ARG A 3 -2.12 6.39 10.27
CA ARG A 3 -0.75 5.89 10.15
C ARG A 3 -0.69 4.51 9.47
N VAL A 4 0.35 4.30 8.66
CA VAL A 4 0.77 2.99 8.11
C VAL A 4 2.20 2.74 8.60
N ILE A 5 2.50 1.51 9.01
CA ILE A 5 3.82 1.11 9.52
C ILE A 5 4.33 -0.07 8.69
N VAL A 6 5.57 0.03 8.23
CA VAL A 6 6.27 -1.06 7.53
C VAL A 6 7.47 -1.45 8.39
N TYR A 7 7.57 -2.74 8.74
CA TYR A 7 8.61 -3.25 9.63
C TYR A 7 9.05 -4.66 9.21
N GLU A 8 10.26 -5.04 9.62
CA GLU A 8 10.78 -6.40 9.44
C GLU A 8 10.36 -7.26 10.62
N THR A 9 9.97 -8.50 10.35
CA THR A 9 9.68 -9.49 11.39
C THR A 9 10.94 -10.21 11.88
N CYS A 10 12.06 -10.08 11.16
CA CYS A 10 13.34 -10.66 11.55
C CYS A 10 13.91 -9.92 12.77
N GLN A 11 14.27 -10.67 13.82
CA GLN A 11 14.92 -10.09 14.99
C GLN A 11 16.27 -9.45 14.61
N GLY A 12 16.50 -8.21 15.06
CA GLY A 12 17.68 -7.42 14.72
C GLY A 12 17.62 -6.71 13.36
N GLY A 13 16.68 -7.10 12.48
CA GLY A 13 16.52 -6.53 11.14
C GLY A 13 17.57 -6.99 10.13
N VAL A 14 17.22 -6.95 8.85
CA VAL A 14 18.10 -7.32 7.73
C VAL A 14 18.29 -6.18 6.72
N GLY A 15 17.74 -4.99 7.00
CA GLY A 15 17.98 -3.77 6.24
C GLY A 15 17.00 -3.49 5.10
N ILE A 16 15.97 -4.32 4.92
CA ILE A 16 14.91 -4.12 3.91
C ILE A 16 14.14 -2.84 4.20
N VAL A 17 13.72 -2.61 5.45
CA VAL A 17 12.95 -1.41 5.81
C VAL A 17 13.78 -0.14 5.60
N GLN A 18 15.09 -0.18 5.88
CA GLN A 18 15.99 0.94 5.60
C GLN A 18 16.03 1.26 4.10
N ARG A 19 16.07 0.23 3.24
CA ARG A 19 16.00 0.43 1.79
C ARG A 19 14.63 0.93 1.35
N VAL A 20 13.55 0.35 1.88
CA VAL A 20 12.16 0.74 1.61
C VAL A 20 11.93 2.21 1.95
N ALA A 21 12.46 2.72 3.05
CA ALA A 21 12.33 4.14 3.40
C ALA A 21 12.85 5.08 2.29
N THR A 22 13.97 4.72 1.65
CA THR A 22 14.54 5.49 0.52
C THR A 22 13.74 5.34 -0.78
N LEU A 23 13.02 4.24 -0.94
CA LEU A 23 12.23 3.91 -2.14
C LEU A 23 10.73 4.14 -1.94
N PHE A 24 10.31 4.66 -0.79
CA PHE A 24 8.91 4.74 -0.40
C PHE A 24 8.04 5.49 -1.42
N PRO A 25 8.49 6.62 -2.02
CA PRO A 25 7.73 7.27 -3.09
C PRO A 25 7.46 6.37 -4.31
N GLN A 26 8.46 5.57 -4.70
CA GLN A 26 8.35 4.65 -5.83
C GLN A 26 7.41 3.48 -5.51
N ILE A 27 7.43 3.01 -4.27
CA ILE A 27 6.52 1.96 -3.79
C ILE A 27 5.08 2.45 -3.82
N VAL A 28 4.81 3.68 -3.34
CA VAL A 28 3.47 4.27 -3.38
C VAL A 28 2.99 4.47 -4.83
N ALA A 29 3.87 4.95 -5.72
CA ALA A 29 3.54 5.11 -7.14
C ALA A 29 3.22 3.75 -7.82
N CYS A 30 4.02 2.72 -7.52
CA CYS A 30 3.79 1.36 -8.03
C CYS A 30 2.45 0.79 -7.52
N ALA A 31 2.18 0.91 -6.23
CA ALA A 31 0.90 0.49 -5.64
C ALA A 31 -0.28 1.22 -6.28
N LYS A 32 -0.18 2.53 -6.50
CA LYS A 32 -1.21 3.31 -7.21
C LYS A 32 -1.44 2.77 -8.62
N SER A 33 -0.36 2.51 -9.37
CA SER A 33 -0.45 1.95 -10.73
C SER A 33 -1.15 0.59 -10.75
N ILE A 34 -0.87 -0.29 -9.79
CA ILE A 34 -1.54 -1.60 -9.69
C ILE A 34 -3.05 -1.42 -9.45
N VAL A 35 -3.42 -0.51 -8.55
CA VAL A 35 -4.84 -0.28 -8.21
C VAL A 35 -5.58 0.39 -9.37
N ASP A 36 -4.97 1.38 -10.03
CA ASP A 36 -5.56 2.10 -11.17
C ASP A 36 -5.78 1.20 -12.39
N THR A 37 -4.84 0.29 -12.68
CA THR A 37 -4.89 -0.57 -13.88
C THR A 37 -5.72 -1.83 -13.68
N CYS A 38 -6.12 -2.15 -12.44
CA CYS A 38 -6.98 -3.28 -12.16
C CYS A 38 -8.40 -3.03 -12.69
N ASP A 39 -9.03 -4.05 -13.27
CA ASP A 39 -10.38 -4.03 -13.84
C ASP A 39 -11.50 -4.31 -12.83
N CYS A 40 -11.17 -4.61 -11.56
CA CYS A 40 -12.18 -4.90 -10.54
C CYS A 40 -12.93 -3.64 -10.06
N VAL A 41 -14.14 -3.83 -9.53
CA VAL A 41 -14.99 -2.75 -8.99
C VAL A 41 -14.61 -2.42 -7.55
N ASP A 42 -14.76 -3.37 -6.62
CA ASP A 42 -14.64 -3.11 -5.18
C ASP A 42 -13.26 -3.44 -4.61
N GLY A 43 -12.57 -4.42 -5.19
CA GLY A 43 -11.30 -4.95 -4.70
C GLY A 43 -11.13 -6.40 -5.12
N CYS A 44 -9.90 -6.85 -5.32
CA CYS A 44 -9.62 -8.24 -5.64
C CYS A 44 -8.22 -8.70 -5.16
N PRO A 45 -7.92 -10.01 -5.23
CA PRO A 45 -6.59 -10.56 -4.93
C PRO A 45 -5.43 -9.97 -5.72
N ARG A 46 -5.70 -9.34 -6.88
CA ARG A 46 -4.66 -8.74 -7.72
C ARG A 46 -4.26 -7.32 -7.30
N CYS A 47 -5.07 -6.64 -6.49
CA CYS A 47 -4.86 -5.22 -6.20
C CYS A 47 -4.82 -4.88 -4.71
N ILE A 48 -5.85 -5.23 -3.93
CA ILE A 48 -5.99 -4.70 -2.54
C ILE A 48 -6.33 -5.75 -1.49
N HIS A 49 -6.56 -7.01 -1.86
CA HIS A 49 -6.76 -8.05 -0.84
C HIS A 49 -5.43 -8.43 -0.20
N SER A 50 -5.48 -8.69 1.10
CA SER A 50 -4.38 -9.33 1.80
C SER A 50 -4.68 -10.83 1.97
N PRO A 51 -3.73 -11.73 1.63
CA PRO A 51 -3.88 -13.16 1.93
C PRO A 51 -3.82 -13.44 3.44
N HIS A 52 -3.42 -12.46 4.26
CA HIS A 52 -3.31 -12.55 5.71
C HIS A 52 -4.44 -11.80 6.45
N CYS A 53 -5.51 -11.40 5.76
CA CYS A 53 -6.64 -10.72 6.40
C CYS A 53 -7.50 -11.71 7.21
N SER A 54 -7.60 -11.51 8.53
CA SER A 54 -8.47 -12.33 9.40
C SER A 54 -9.96 -12.15 9.10
N GLU A 55 -10.34 -10.97 8.60
CA GLU A 55 -11.73 -10.59 8.31
C GLU A 55 -12.15 -10.89 6.86
N LEU A 56 -11.46 -11.83 6.20
CA LEU A 56 -11.79 -12.34 4.87
C LEU A 56 -11.92 -11.27 3.76
N ASN A 57 -11.25 -10.12 3.94
CA ASN A 57 -11.32 -8.98 3.03
C ASN A 57 -12.76 -8.43 2.81
N LEU A 58 -13.66 -8.56 3.80
CA LEU A 58 -15.06 -8.09 3.67
C LEU A 58 -15.20 -6.57 3.58
N ALA A 59 -14.24 -5.81 4.14
CA ALA A 59 -14.27 -4.35 4.21
C ALA A 59 -13.25 -3.69 3.26
N VAL A 60 -13.11 -4.20 2.03
CA VAL A 60 -12.23 -3.62 1.02
C VAL A 60 -12.94 -2.54 0.20
N SER A 61 -12.19 -1.53 -0.24
CA SER A 61 -12.69 -0.48 -1.11
C SER A 61 -11.59 0.01 -2.03
N LYS A 62 -11.70 -0.29 -3.33
CA LYS A 62 -10.81 0.20 -4.37
C LYS A 62 -10.85 1.73 -4.48
N PRO A 63 -12.03 2.41 -4.51
CA PRO A 63 -12.07 3.87 -4.49
C PRO A 63 -11.36 4.46 -3.26
N GLY A 64 -11.54 3.85 -2.09
CA GLY A 64 -10.86 4.25 -0.86
C GLY A 64 -9.34 4.08 -0.96
N ALA A 65 -8.88 2.95 -1.51
CA ALA A 65 -7.45 2.69 -1.73
C ALA A 65 -6.83 3.72 -2.69
N ILE A 66 -7.50 4.07 -3.79
CA ILE A 66 -7.05 5.10 -4.73
C ILE A 66 -6.92 6.45 -4.02
N ALA A 67 -7.92 6.85 -3.22
CA ALA A 67 -7.90 8.12 -2.49
C ALA A 67 -6.72 8.20 -1.50
N VAL A 68 -6.48 7.12 -0.74
CA VAL A 68 -5.35 7.04 0.20
C VAL A 68 -4.01 7.10 -0.53
N LEU A 69 -3.85 6.33 -1.62
CA LEU A 69 -2.61 6.31 -2.40
C LEU A 69 -2.34 7.64 -3.09
N ALA A 70 -3.38 8.31 -3.60
CA ALA A 70 -3.26 9.65 -4.18
C ALA A 70 -2.84 10.69 -3.13
N TYR A 71 -3.43 10.63 -1.94
CA TYR A 71 -3.04 11.49 -0.81
C TYR A 71 -1.58 11.27 -0.41
N MET A 72 -1.16 10.01 -0.27
CA MET A 72 0.22 9.66 0.05
C MET A 72 1.19 10.13 -1.04
N ALA A 73 0.86 9.93 -2.32
CA ALA A 73 1.69 10.40 -3.43
C ALA A 73 1.82 11.93 -3.45
N GLY A 74 0.73 12.66 -3.14
CA GLY A 74 0.75 14.13 -3.03
C GLY A 74 1.64 14.64 -1.90
N LEU A 75 1.64 13.97 -0.74
CA LEU A 75 2.53 14.30 0.38
C LEU A 75 4.01 14.06 0.04
N LEU A 76 4.30 13.06 -0.80
CA LEU A 76 5.67 12.69 -1.19
C LEU A 76 6.23 13.56 -2.33
N LEU A 77 5.38 14.35 -3.00
CA LEU A 77 5.75 15.30 -4.05
C LEU A 77 5.86 16.75 -3.55
N CYS A 78 5.45 17.01 -2.30
CA CYS A 78 5.69 18.32 -1.69
C CYS A 78 7.13 18.37 -1.18
N PRO A 79 7.98 19.28 -1.69
CA PRO A 79 9.35 19.45 -1.22
C PRO A 79 9.42 19.92 0.24
#